data_AF-A0A4S3MNF2-F1
#
_entry.id   AF-A0A4S3MNF2-F1
#
_cell.length_a   1.000
_cell.length_b   1.000
_cell.length_c   1.000
_cell.angle_alpha   90.00
_cell.angle_beta   90.00
_cell.angle_gamma   90.00
#
_symmetry.space_group_name_H-M   'P 1'
#
loop_
_entity.id
_entity.type
_entity.pdbx_description
1 polymer ?
#
loop_
_entity_poly.entity_id
_entity_poly.type
_entity_poly.pdbx_seq_one_letter_code
_entity_poly.pdbx_strand_id
1 'polypeptide(L)'
;MTEDHTELHDTAVARRYFAKFQSITAHLARVAAELEAEGRISKLEARVLGAYVSRLATTFRALSHKYLMTGRVEGPVPGRPTFDRHESGFPVAQELMQMAVDAQQASAHLAGMASIAELKDRMIRQIVGDLSIPSQLQFALSQRLYYEDLLTGTPFWPRNDPDAQWLGNQGERRRYLVHWAVYDLQVNLPVVYLLDVEDSGRAPLPKDDRRWPRVQSHLMAQSSGGLKLLTIAQGFDKDFDDLHPKRLRRIHLGPMYSHSFTLQSGPIADVLAMANAPEGQDWALVWTVEDLVSEREESVQDGWFSKVDRQIFTLDPFAGRGADTGATRTERMIVLPERPFQALVEKKPPGFADVRKFVVGAGGRLISTR
;
A
#
# COMPACT_ATOMS: atom_id res chain seq x y z
N MET A 1 3.52 0.64 -26.60
CA MET A 1 3.14 1.07 -25.25
C MET A 1 1.65 1.32 -25.30
N THR A 2 0.86 0.31 -24.97
CA THR A 2 -0.60 0.41 -24.91
C THR A 2 -0.95 1.22 -23.67
N GLU A 3 -1.79 2.24 -23.84
CA GLU A 3 -2.30 3.06 -22.73
C GLU A 3 -3.30 2.22 -21.91
N ASP A 4 -2.82 1.42 -20.97
CA ASP A 4 -3.65 0.60 -20.07
C ASP A 4 -4.32 1.43 -18.94
N HIS A 5 -4.17 2.75 -19.01
CA HIS A 5 -4.74 3.73 -18.09
C HIS A 5 -6.14 4.13 -18.54
N THR A 6 -7.12 4.08 -17.63
CA THR A 6 -8.50 4.46 -17.89
C THR A 6 -8.89 5.70 -17.08
N GLU A 7 -9.47 6.70 -17.73
CA GLU A 7 -10.08 7.86 -17.07
C GLU A 7 -11.50 7.54 -16.58
N LEU A 8 -11.87 8.05 -15.40
CA LEU A 8 -13.28 8.06 -14.96
C LEU A 8 -13.94 9.39 -15.32
N HIS A 9 -14.79 9.37 -16.33
CA HIS A 9 -15.46 10.58 -16.84
C HIS A 9 -16.68 11.02 -16.01
N ASP A 10 -17.39 10.06 -15.42
CA ASP A 10 -18.66 10.30 -14.73
C ASP A 10 -18.47 10.43 -13.21
N THR A 11 -19.11 11.43 -12.61
CA THR A 11 -19.00 11.68 -11.16
C THR A 11 -19.50 10.50 -10.33
N ALA A 12 -20.60 9.86 -10.73
CA ALA A 12 -21.15 8.75 -9.97
C ALA A 12 -20.21 7.54 -10.04
N VAL A 13 -19.65 7.25 -11.21
CA VAL A 13 -18.63 6.21 -11.41
C VAL A 13 -17.39 6.50 -10.54
N ALA A 14 -16.84 7.71 -10.57
CA ALA A 14 -15.68 8.10 -9.76
C ALA A 14 -15.94 7.96 -8.25
N ARG A 15 -17.12 8.38 -7.78
CA ARG A 15 -17.52 8.23 -6.38
C ARG A 15 -17.63 6.77 -5.97
N ARG A 16 -18.21 5.91 -6.82
CA ARG A 16 -18.28 4.47 -6.57
C ARG A 16 -16.90 3.82 -6.49
N TYR A 17 -15.99 4.23 -7.37
CA TYR A 17 -14.62 3.76 -7.39
C TYR A 17 -13.89 4.05 -6.08
N PHE A 18 -13.89 5.31 -5.63
CA PHE A 18 -13.22 5.66 -4.37
C PHE A 18 -13.94 5.11 -3.12
N ALA A 19 -15.28 5.03 -3.13
CA ALA A 19 -16.03 4.39 -2.06
C ALA A 19 -15.66 2.91 -1.89
N LYS A 20 -15.40 2.20 -3.00
CA LYS A 20 -14.91 0.81 -2.98
C LYS A 20 -13.55 0.72 -2.29
N PHE A 21 -12.59 1.59 -2.62
CA PHE A 21 -11.28 1.62 -1.96
C PHE A 21 -11.37 2.00 -0.48
N GLN A 22 -12.25 2.93 -0.11
CA GLN A 22 -12.51 3.27 1.29
C GLN A 22 -13.01 2.05 2.07
N SER A 23 -13.94 1.28 1.48
CA SER A 23 -14.43 0.02 2.08
C SER A 23 -13.31 -1.02 2.21
N ILE A 24 -12.55 -1.27 1.13
CA ILE A 24 -11.45 -2.25 1.11
C ILE A 24 -10.41 -1.94 2.20
N THR A 25 -9.93 -0.70 2.24
CA THR A 25 -8.88 -0.29 3.20
C THR A 25 -9.34 -0.40 4.66
N ALA A 26 -10.64 -0.19 4.95
CA ALA A 26 -11.21 -0.42 6.27
C ALA A 26 -11.15 -1.90 6.72
N HIS A 27 -11.15 -2.85 5.77
CA HIS A 27 -11.01 -4.27 6.06
C HIS A 27 -9.54 -4.71 6.19
N LEU A 28 -8.62 -4.08 5.47
CA LEU A 28 -7.20 -4.46 5.49
C LEU A 28 -6.54 -4.35 6.88
N ALA A 29 -6.94 -3.36 7.68
CA ALA A 29 -6.47 -3.25 9.07
C ALA A 29 -6.90 -4.47 9.92
N ARG A 30 -8.08 -5.03 9.65
CA ARG A 30 -8.58 -6.24 10.34
C ARG A 30 -7.86 -7.49 9.86
N VAL A 31 -7.49 -7.56 8.58
CA VAL A 31 -6.65 -8.65 8.04
C VAL A 31 -5.31 -8.69 8.75
N ALA A 32 -4.65 -7.54 8.96
CA ALA A 32 -3.42 -7.47 9.74
C ALA A 32 -3.62 -7.94 11.19
N ALA A 33 -4.72 -7.57 11.84
CA ALA A 33 -5.04 -8.03 13.19
C ALA A 33 -5.28 -9.55 13.26
N GLU A 34 -5.95 -10.14 12.27
CA GLU A 34 -6.17 -11.59 12.21
C GLU A 34 -4.84 -12.35 12.03
N LEU A 35 -3.95 -11.85 11.16
CA LEU A 35 -2.61 -12.41 10.98
C LEU A 35 -1.78 -12.35 12.27
N GLU A 36 -1.98 -11.32 13.10
CA GLU A 36 -1.33 -11.20 14.41
C GLU A 36 -1.89 -12.19 15.42
N ALA A 37 -3.21 -12.33 15.49
CA ALA A 37 -3.88 -13.29 16.37
C ALA A 37 -3.43 -14.75 16.12
N GLU A 38 -3.04 -15.05 14.88
CA GLU A 38 -2.53 -16.35 14.46
C GLU A 38 -1.01 -16.51 14.59
N GLY A 39 -0.32 -15.49 15.10
CA GLY A 39 1.13 -15.51 15.29
C GLY A 39 1.94 -15.45 13.98
N ARG A 40 1.33 -15.02 12.87
CA ARG A 40 2.02 -14.92 11.57
C ARG A 40 2.83 -13.63 11.42
N ILE A 41 2.38 -12.60 12.11
CA ILE A 41 3.08 -11.33 12.28
C ILE A 41 3.07 -10.97 13.75
N SER A 42 4.07 -10.21 14.20
CA SER A 42 4.11 -9.69 15.57
C SER A 42 3.13 -8.53 15.77
N LYS A 43 2.81 -8.22 17.02
CA LYS A 43 2.02 -7.03 17.39
C LYS A 43 2.62 -5.71 16.89
N LEU A 44 3.95 -5.62 16.80
CA LEU A 44 4.63 -4.45 16.26
C LEU A 44 4.43 -4.37 14.74
N GLU A 45 4.63 -5.46 14.02
CA GLU A 45 4.40 -5.52 12.56
C GLU A 45 2.93 -5.20 12.23
N ALA A 46 1.97 -5.74 12.98
CA ALA A 46 0.55 -5.46 12.78
C ALA A 46 0.23 -3.96 12.93
N ARG A 47 0.84 -3.30 13.92
CA ARG A 47 0.69 -1.85 14.14
C ARG A 47 1.28 -1.04 12.99
N VAL A 48 2.49 -1.41 12.53
CA VAL A 48 3.17 -0.76 11.40
C VAL A 48 2.34 -0.93 10.11
N LEU A 49 1.86 -2.14 9.83
CA LEU A 49 1.01 -2.40 8.67
C LEU A 49 -0.32 -1.65 8.75
N GLY A 50 -0.95 -1.61 9.93
CA GLY A 50 -2.14 -0.81 10.17
C GLY A 50 -1.92 0.68 9.89
N ALA A 51 -0.75 1.22 10.26
CA ALA A 51 -0.39 2.60 9.96
C ALA A 51 -0.27 2.84 8.44
N TYR A 52 0.40 1.96 7.68
CA TYR A 52 0.49 2.10 6.22
C TYR A 52 -0.86 1.93 5.52
N VAL A 53 -1.71 1.01 5.98
CA VAL A 53 -3.09 0.87 5.48
C VAL A 53 -3.90 2.14 5.74
N SER A 54 -3.74 2.76 6.92
CA SER A 54 -4.39 4.03 7.24
C SER A 54 -3.90 5.17 6.34
N ARG A 55 -2.58 5.24 6.07
CA ARG A 55 -2.01 6.21 5.14
C ARG A 55 -2.59 6.03 3.73
N LEU A 56 -2.74 4.79 3.28
CA LEU A 56 -3.34 4.46 1.98
C LEU A 56 -4.83 4.87 1.91
N ALA A 57 -5.58 4.65 3.00
CA ALA A 57 -6.95 5.13 3.11
C ALA A 57 -7.04 6.66 3.03
N THR A 58 -6.10 7.38 3.67
CA THR A 58 -5.99 8.84 3.51
C THR A 58 -5.73 9.23 2.06
N THR A 59 -4.81 8.54 1.35
CA THR A 59 -4.52 8.84 -0.06
C THR A 59 -5.77 8.73 -0.93
N PHE A 60 -6.55 7.65 -0.79
CA PHE A 60 -7.78 7.48 -1.57
C PHE A 60 -8.87 8.48 -1.18
N ARG A 61 -8.97 8.85 0.10
CA ARG A 61 -9.88 9.90 0.55
C ARG A 61 -9.52 11.27 -0.05
N ALA A 62 -8.23 11.63 -0.04
CA ALA A 62 -7.75 12.87 -0.65
C ALA A 62 -8.04 12.88 -2.16
N LEU A 63 -7.74 11.79 -2.88
CA LEU A 63 -8.09 11.67 -4.31
C LEU A 63 -9.60 11.78 -4.55
N SER A 64 -10.42 11.20 -3.66
CA SER A 64 -11.87 11.31 -3.76
C SER A 64 -12.36 12.76 -3.61
N HIS A 65 -11.71 13.58 -2.78
CA HIS A 65 -12.00 15.01 -2.64
C HIS A 65 -11.52 15.81 -3.85
N LYS A 66 -10.31 15.51 -4.35
CA LYS A 66 -9.75 16.12 -5.56
C LYS A 66 -10.73 15.95 -6.72
N TYR A 67 -11.19 14.72 -6.97
CA TYR A 67 -12.05 14.37 -8.10
C TYR A 67 -13.55 14.36 -7.80
N LEU A 68 -13.98 14.91 -6.66
CA LEU A 68 -15.39 14.89 -6.24
C LEU A 68 -16.33 15.55 -7.26
N MET A 69 -15.82 16.55 -7.98
CA MET A 69 -16.58 17.38 -8.92
C MET A 69 -16.26 17.07 -10.39
N THR A 70 -15.55 15.97 -10.68
CA THR A 70 -15.29 15.52 -12.05
C THR A 70 -16.59 15.42 -12.83
N GLY A 71 -16.65 16.05 -14.01
CA GLY A 71 -17.84 16.07 -14.87
C GLY A 71 -18.96 17.04 -14.44
N ARG A 72 -18.76 17.85 -13.39
CA ARG A 72 -19.76 18.80 -12.87
C ARG A 72 -19.37 20.27 -12.95
N VAL A 73 -18.13 20.57 -13.32
CA VAL A 73 -17.62 21.94 -13.48
C VAL A 73 -17.00 22.03 -14.87
N GLU A 74 -17.36 23.08 -15.61
CA GLU A 74 -16.76 23.37 -16.91
C GLU A 74 -15.32 23.87 -16.75
N GLY A 75 -14.42 23.42 -17.62
CA GLY A 75 -13.02 23.85 -17.64
C GLY A 75 -12.01 22.74 -17.27
N PRO A 76 -10.71 23.06 -17.29
CA PRO A 76 -9.64 22.05 -17.25
C PRO A 76 -9.30 21.52 -15.84
N VAL A 77 -10.20 21.57 -14.85
CA VAL A 77 -9.83 21.33 -13.44
C VAL A 77 -10.82 20.44 -12.69
N PRO A 78 -10.35 19.47 -11.88
CA PRO A 78 -8.97 18.99 -11.71
C PRO A 78 -8.59 17.90 -12.72
N GLY A 79 -9.32 17.81 -13.83
CA GLY A 79 -9.23 16.68 -14.75
C GLY A 79 -10.07 15.49 -14.28
N ARG A 80 -9.65 14.29 -14.67
CA ARG A 80 -10.32 13.02 -14.39
C ARG A 80 -9.33 12.09 -13.69
N PRO A 81 -9.77 11.31 -12.68
CA PRO A 81 -8.88 10.35 -12.06
C PRO A 81 -8.54 9.28 -13.07
N THR A 82 -7.26 8.95 -13.15
CA THR A 82 -6.76 7.85 -13.98
C THR A 82 -6.39 6.68 -13.09
N PHE A 83 -6.82 5.48 -13.47
CA PHE A 83 -6.47 4.24 -12.78
C PHE A 83 -6.06 3.20 -13.80
N ASP A 84 -5.27 2.24 -13.35
CA ASP A 84 -4.87 1.11 -14.19
C ASP A 84 -5.95 0.03 -14.10
N ARG A 85 -6.56 -0.23 -15.26
CA ARG A 85 -7.73 -1.10 -15.40
C ARG A 85 -7.35 -2.56 -15.64
N HIS A 86 -6.11 -2.84 -16.04
CA HIS A 86 -5.68 -4.13 -16.54
C HIS A 86 -4.80 -4.90 -15.56
N GLU A 87 -3.96 -4.22 -14.78
CA GLU A 87 -2.99 -4.90 -13.92
C GLU A 87 -3.30 -4.74 -12.42
N SER A 88 -3.46 -3.50 -11.94
CA SER A 88 -3.57 -3.21 -10.51
C SER A 88 -5.00 -2.97 -10.04
N GLY A 89 -5.82 -2.23 -10.79
CA GLY A 89 -7.10 -1.67 -10.33
C GLY A 89 -6.96 -0.40 -9.49
N PHE A 90 -5.72 0.06 -9.20
CA PHE A 90 -5.41 1.21 -8.36
C PHE A 90 -5.24 2.50 -9.18
N PRO A 91 -5.36 3.69 -8.56
CA PRO A 91 -4.97 4.94 -9.19
C PRO A 91 -3.55 4.84 -9.75
N VAL A 92 -3.27 5.45 -10.90
CA VAL A 92 -1.93 5.38 -11.49
C VAL A 92 -0.93 6.14 -10.61
N ALA A 93 0.33 5.72 -10.57
CA ALA A 93 1.33 6.34 -9.72
C ALA A 93 1.53 7.84 -9.97
N GLN A 94 1.23 8.32 -11.18
CA GLN A 94 1.24 9.75 -11.52
C GLN A 94 0.28 10.56 -10.65
N GLU A 95 -0.86 9.98 -10.22
CA GLU A 95 -1.79 10.63 -9.31
C GLU A 95 -1.11 10.93 -7.97
N LEU A 96 -0.38 9.95 -7.41
CA LEU A 96 0.32 10.12 -6.14
C LEU A 96 1.52 11.07 -6.26
N MET A 97 2.21 11.08 -7.42
CA MET A 97 3.27 12.06 -7.68
C MET A 97 2.71 13.49 -7.75
N GLN A 98 1.58 13.69 -8.42
CA GLN A 98 0.92 14.99 -8.45
C GLN A 98 0.44 15.41 -7.05
N MET A 99 -0.14 14.49 -6.26
CA MET A 99 -0.50 14.78 -4.87
C MET A 99 0.69 15.23 -4.03
N ALA A 100 1.86 14.61 -4.22
CA ALA A 100 3.06 14.99 -3.50
C ALA A 100 3.53 16.41 -3.86
N VAL A 101 3.36 16.82 -5.12
CA VAL A 101 3.62 18.19 -5.58
C VAL A 101 2.60 19.15 -4.97
N ASP A 102 1.31 18.81 -5.03
CA ASP A 102 0.22 19.62 -4.49
C ASP A 102 0.40 19.86 -2.96
N ALA A 103 0.91 18.86 -2.24
CA ALA A 103 1.14 18.93 -0.80
C ALA A 103 2.16 20.01 -0.40
N GLN A 104 3.16 20.28 -1.26
CA GLN A 104 4.14 21.35 -1.00
C GLN A 104 3.52 22.75 -1.02
N GLN A 105 2.42 22.91 -1.76
CA GLN A 105 1.73 24.19 -1.94
C GLN A 105 0.43 24.29 -1.13
N ALA A 106 0.02 23.20 -0.47
CA ALA A 106 -1.27 23.09 0.21
C ALA A 106 -1.50 24.18 1.27
N SER A 107 -0.48 24.53 2.05
CA SER A 107 -0.58 25.61 3.06
C SER A 107 -0.90 26.97 2.42
N ALA A 108 -0.21 27.30 1.33
CA ALA A 108 -0.44 28.54 0.60
C ALA A 108 -1.84 28.57 -0.05
N HIS A 109 -2.28 27.45 -0.64
CA HIS A 109 -3.64 27.34 -1.17
C HIS A 109 -4.71 27.52 -0.10
N LEU A 110 -4.57 26.87 1.05
CA LEU A 110 -5.55 26.96 2.14
C LEU A 110 -5.65 28.37 2.75
N ALA A 111 -4.55 29.12 2.80
CA ALA A 111 -4.56 30.50 3.27
C ALA A 111 -5.43 31.42 2.41
N GLY A 112 -5.54 31.13 1.11
CA GLY A 112 -6.40 31.86 0.16
C GLY A 112 -7.85 31.34 0.08
N MET A 113 -8.17 30.23 0.74
CA MET A 113 -9.48 29.59 0.66
C MET A 113 -10.37 29.96 1.86
N ALA A 114 -11.65 30.22 1.59
CA ALA A 114 -12.67 30.33 2.63
C ALA A 114 -12.76 29.03 3.46
N SER A 115 -13.14 29.13 4.72
CA SER A 115 -13.30 27.97 5.61
C SER A 115 -14.43 27.04 5.17
N ILE A 116 -14.40 25.79 5.66
CA ILE A 116 -15.50 24.83 5.43
C ILE A 116 -16.84 25.43 5.86
N ALA A 117 -16.89 26.10 7.01
CA ALA A 117 -18.11 26.69 7.55
C ALA A 117 -18.65 27.81 6.64
N GLU A 118 -17.77 28.72 6.18
CA GLU A 118 -18.15 29.81 5.28
C GLU A 118 -18.61 29.30 3.92
N LEU A 119 -17.92 28.30 3.34
CA LEU A 119 -18.33 27.70 2.08
C LEU A 119 -19.71 27.06 2.20
N LYS A 120 -19.99 26.34 3.30
CA LYS A 120 -21.31 25.77 3.56
C LYS A 120 -22.39 26.83 3.76
N ASP A 121 -22.10 27.92 4.48
CA ASP A 121 -23.04 29.03 4.65
C ASP A 121 -23.39 29.68 3.30
N ARG A 122 -22.39 29.99 2.47
CA ARG A 122 -22.59 30.55 1.12
C ARG A 122 -23.42 29.61 0.23
N MET A 123 -23.16 28.30 0.29
CA MET A 123 -23.97 27.31 -0.44
C MET A 123 -25.43 27.34 -0.01
N ILE A 124 -25.72 27.37 1.30
CA ILE A 124 -27.09 27.43 1.82
C ILE A 124 -27.78 28.70 1.33
N ARG A 125 -27.11 29.86 1.39
CA ARG A 125 -27.67 31.12 0.90
C ARG A 125 -27.99 31.07 -0.58
N GLN A 126 -27.10 30.52 -1.42
CA GLN A 126 -27.35 30.38 -2.86
C GLN A 126 -28.50 29.40 -3.14
N ILE A 127 -28.56 28.27 -2.43
CA ILE A 127 -29.63 27.28 -2.60
C ILE A 127 -30.99 27.87 -2.21
N VAL A 128 -31.07 28.59 -1.10
CA VAL A 128 -32.35 29.12 -0.59
C VAL A 128 -32.75 30.43 -1.27
N GLY A 129 -31.78 31.29 -1.56
CA GLY A 129 -32.01 32.60 -2.17
C GLY A 129 -32.23 32.52 -3.67
N ASP A 130 -31.33 31.82 -4.37
CA ASP A 130 -31.33 31.77 -5.84
C ASP A 130 -31.98 30.49 -6.40
N LEU A 131 -32.33 29.53 -5.53
CA LEU A 131 -32.87 28.21 -5.90
C LEU A 131 -31.99 27.47 -6.92
N SER A 132 -30.67 27.65 -6.81
CA SER A 132 -29.69 27.10 -7.76
C SER A 132 -28.70 26.16 -7.08
N ILE A 133 -28.12 25.24 -7.87
CA ILE A 133 -27.09 24.30 -7.39
C ILE A 133 -25.74 25.02 -7.33
N PRO A 134 -25.07 25.10 -6.16
CA PRO A 134 -23.87 25.89 -5.98
C PRO A 134 -22.60 25.12 -6.40
N SER A 135 -22.53 24.65 -7.65
CA SER A 135 -21.45 23.77 -8.14
C SER A 135 -20.04 24.35 -7.96
N GLN A 136 -19.87 25.66 -8.15
CA GLN A 136 -18.58 26.34 -7.95
C GLN A 136 -18.15 26.34 -6.46
N LEU A 137 -19.09 26.55 -5.53
CA LEU A 137 -18.81 26.49 -4.10
C LEU A 137 -18.57 25.05 -3.63
N GLN A 138 -19.27 24.07 -4.21
CA GLN A 138 -19.01 22.64 -3.97
C GLN A 138 -17.60 22.25 -4.42
N PHE A 139 -17.14 22.77 -5.57
CA PHE A 139 -15.76 22.59 -6.03
C PHE A 139 -14.75 23.25 -5.10
N ALA A 140 -14.97 24.51 -4.71
CA ALA A 140 -14.10 25.17 -3.74
C ALA A 140 -13.99 24.37 -2.42
N LEU A 141 -15.12 23.82 -1.93
CA LEU A 141 -15.14 22.96 -0.74
C LEU A 141 -14.37 21.65 -0.96
N SER A 142 -14.52 21.00 -2.13
CA SER A 142 -13.80 19.76 -2.41
C SER A 142 -12.29 19.98 -2.48
N GLN A 143 -11.85 21.08 -3.08
CA GLN A 143 -10.42 21.43 -3.13
C GLN A 143 -9.88 21.78 -1.75
N ARG A 144 -10.65 22.50 -0.92
CA ARG A 144 -10.26 22.74 0.46
C ARG A 144 -10.06 21.45 1.25
N LEU A 145 -11.02 20.53 1.18
CA LEU A 145 -10.93 19.23 1.86
C LEU A 145 -9.73 18.41 1.36
N TYR A 146 -9.46 18.45 0.06
CA TYR A 146 -8.27 17.83 -0.51
C TYR A 146 -6.97 18.37 0.10
N TYR A 147 -6.77 19.70 0.12
CA TYR A 147 -5.57 20.29 0.70
C TYR A 147 -5.45 20.10 2.21
N GLU A 148 -6.58 20.12 2.94
CA GLU A 148 -6.59 19.78 4.38
C GLU A 148 -6.15 18.34 4.62
N ASP A 149 -6.56 17.39 3.76
CA ASP A 149 -6.13 16.00 3.83
C ASP A 149 -4.64 15.81 3.55
N LEU A 150 -4.08 16.56 2.59
CA LEU A 150 -2.65 16.51 2.30
C LEU A 150 -1.79 17.01 3.47
N LEU A 151 -2.23 18.05 4.17
CA LEU A 151 -1.49 18.62 5.29
C LEU A 151 -1.64 17.82 6.59
N THR A 152 -2.83 17.30 6.87
CA THR A 152 -3.14 16.72 8.19
C THR A 152 -3.23 15.21 8.19
N GLY A 153 -3.57 14.58 7.06
CA GLY A 153 -4.00 13.19 7.00
C GLY A 153 -2.89 12.14 6.94
N THR A 154 -1.62 12.54 6.83
CA THR A 154 -0.48 11.66 6.53
C THR A 154 -0.76 10.67 5.39
N PRO A 155 -0.82 11.11 4.13
CA PRO A 155 -1.04 10.22 2.99
C PRO A 155 0.07 9.16 2.84
N PHE A 156 -0.25 8.09 2.12
CA PHE A 156 0.74 7.17 1.56
C PHE A 156 1.33 7.82 0.32
N TRP A 157 2.63 8.12 0.37
CA TRP A 157 3.35 8.78 -0.71
C TRP A 157 3.99 7.79 -1.67
N PRO A 158 4.45 8.24 -2.87
CA PRO A 158 5.27 7.39 -3.74
C PRO A 158 6.49 6.80 -3.02
N ARG A 159 7.06 7.57 -2.08
CA ARG A 159 8.14 7.14 -1.18
C ARG A 159 7.77 7.46 0.26
N ASN A 160 7.79 6.46 1.13
CA ASN A 160 7.60 6.60 2.57
C ASN A 160 8.91 6.14 3.23
N ASP A 161 9.66 7.09 3.79
CA ASP A 161 11.03 6.86 4.21
C ASP A 161 11.16 5.81 5.32
N PRO A 162 12.31 5.12 5.40
CA PRO A 162 12.53 4.13 6.45
C PRO A 162 12.53 4.73 7.84
N ASP A 163 11.89 4.02 8.75
CA ASP A 163 11.87 4.25 10.19
C ASP A 163 12.24 2.97 10.93
N ALA A 164 12.75 3.08 12.15
CA ALA A 164 13.33 1.98 12.91
C ALA A 164 12.73 1.88 14.32
N GLN A 165 12.19 0.71 14.63
CA GLN A 165 11.55 0.40 15.90
C GLN A 165 12.45 -0.57 16.68
N TRP A 166 12.80 -0.24 17.92
CA TRP A 166 13.65 -1.09 18.75
C TRP A 166 12.89 -2.36 19.20
N LEU A 167 13.52 -3.52 19.05
CA LEU A 167 12.97 -4.83 19.39
C LEU A 167 13.56 -5.43 20.68
N GLY A 168 14.63 -4.84 21.21
CA GLY A 168 15.40 -5.40 22.31
C GLY A 168 16.87 -5.62 21.93
N ASN A 169 17.56 -6.45 22.72
CA ASN A 169 18.94 -6.85 22.48
C ASN A 169 19.02 -8.38 22.36
N GLN A 170 19.90 -8.85 21.49
CA GLN A 170 20.25 -10.25 21.30
C GLN A 170 21.74 -10.40 21.62
N GLY A 171 22.05 -10.82 22.85
CA GLY A 171 23.42 -10.73 23.36
C GLY A 171 23.88 -9.27 23.40
N GLU A 172 25.01 -8.98 22.74
CA GLU A 172 25.57 -7.63 22.65
C GLU A 172 24.98 -6.80 21.48
N ARG A 173 24.28 -7.44 20.54
CA ARG A 173 23.71 -6.77 19.36
C ARG A 173 22.32 -6.19 19.66
N ARG A 174 22.04 -4.98 19.19
CA ARG A 174 20.71 -4.36 19.30
C ARG A 174 19.84 -4.86 18.16
N ARG A 175 18.56 -5.13 18.42
CA ARG A 175 17.62 -5.53 17.38
C ARG A 175 16.67 -4.40 17.03
N TYR A 176 16.45 -4.20 15.73
CA TYR A 176 15.47 -3.24 15.21
C TYR A 176 14.59 -3.90 14.17
N LEU A 177 13.34 -3.45 14.10
CA LEU A 177 12.48 -3.59 12.94
C LEU A 177 12.55 -2.28 12.16
N VAL A 178 13.25 -2.30 11.03
CA VAL A 178 13.25 -1.20 10.06
C VAL A 178 12.08 -1.40 9.10
N HIS A 179 11.26 -0.38 8.88
CA HIS A 179 10.12 -0.46 7.99
C HIS A 179 10.01 0.76 7.09
N TRP A 180 9.59 0.55 5.85
CA TRP A 180 9.37 1.59 4.86
C TRP A 180 8.32 1.13 3.84
N ALA A 181 7.87 2.03 2.97
CA ALA A 181 6.93 1.67 1.93
C ALA A 181 7.11 2.51 0.68
N VAL A 182 6.82 1.91 -0.48
CA VAL A 182 6.85 2.59 -1.77
C VAL A 182 5.55 2.31 -2.51
N TYR A 183 5.17 3.25 -3.37
CA TYR A 183 4.22 2.95 -4.42
C TYR A 183 5.02 2.49 -5.63
N ASP A 184 5.06 1.18 -5.88
CA ASP A 184 5.88 0.61 -6.94
C ASP A 184 5.31 1.03 -8.30
N LEU A 185 6.11 1.77 -9.06
CA LEU A 185 5.74 2.34 -10.35
C LEU A 185 5.61 1.28 -11.45
N GLN A 186 6.30 0.15 -11.33
CA GLN A 186 6.31 -0.89 -12.35
C GLN A 186 5.04 -1.72 -12.33
N VAL A 187 4.56 -2.07 -11.12
CA VAL A 187 3.35 -2.88 -10.93
C VAL A 187 2.14 -2.04 -10.49
N ASN A 188 2.33 -0.74 -10.27
CA ASN A 188 1.31 0.21 -9.81
C ASN A 188 0.62 -0.21 -8.50
N LEU A 189 1.40 -0.65 -7.51
CA LEU A 189 0.87 -1.15 -6.22
C LEU A 189 1.61 -0.56 -5.00
N PRO A 190 0.90 -0.39 -3.86
CA PRO A 190 1.55 -0.12 -2.58
C PRO A 190 2.31 -1.36 -2.09
N VAL A 191 3.60 -1.17 -1.77
CA VAL A 191 4.50 -2.20 -1.28
C VAL A 191 5.10 -1.78 0.05
N VAL A 192 4.93 -2.60 1.09
CA VAL A 192 5.48 -2.37 2.43
C VAL A 192 6.61 -3.35 2.70
N TYR A 193 7.71 -2.84 3.26
CA TYR A 193 8.88 -3.62 3.63
C TYR A 193 9.08 -3.61 5.14
N LEU A 194 9.47 -4.77 5.67
CA LEU A 194 9.76 -5.01 7.08
C LEU A 194 11.09 -5.76 7.16
N LEU A 195 12.09 -5.16 7.79
CA LEU A 195 13.44 -5.69 7.93
C LEU A 195 13.79 -5.84 9.41
N ASP A 196 13.93 -7.09 9.88
CA ASP A 196 14.55 -7.36 11.17
C ASP A 196 16.07 -7.28 10.98
N VAL A 197 16.73 -6.40 11.73
CA VAL A 197 18.18 -6.19 11.67
C VAL A 197 18.81 -6.25 13.06
N GLU A 198 19.96 -6.90 13.14
CA GLU A 198 20.84 -6.85 14.31
C GLU A 198 21.97 -5.83 14.07
N ASP A 199 22.14 -4.89 15.01
CA ASP A 199 23.10 -3.79 14.97
C ASP A 199 24.23 -4.08 15.98
N SER A 200 25.43 -4.31 15.46
CA SER A 200 26.68 -4.43 16.23
C SER A 200 27.46 -3.12 16.28
N GLY A 201 26.92 -2.03 15.73
CA GLY A 201 27.56 -0.72 15.72
C GLY A 201 27.65 -0.09 17.11
N ARG A 202 28.58 0.86 17.27
CA ARG A 202 28.80 1.52 18.58
C ARG A 202 27.61 2.35 19.04
N ALA A 203 27.07 3.19 18.16
CA ALA A 203 25.90 4.02 18.44
C ALA A 203 24.61 3.30 18.04
N PRO A 204 23.46 3.52 18.70
CA PRO A 204 22.18 3.00 18.26
C PRO A 204 21.85 3.43 16.82
N LEU A 205 21.52 2.48 15.92
CA LEU A 205 21.29 2.75 14.49
C LEU A 205 20.49 4.04 14.20
N PRO A 206 19.28 4.29 14.77
CA PRO A 206 18.48 5.47 14.40
C PRO A 206 19.03 6.80 14.93
N LYS A 207 20.04 6.75 15.81
CA LYS A 207 20.72 7.92 16.40
C LYS A 207 22.12 8.10 15.85
N ASP A 208 22.52 7.29 14.87
CA ASP A 208 23.83 7.37 14.24
C ASP A 208 23.75 8.27 13.00
N ASP A 209 24.23 9.51 13.14
CA ASP A 209 24.17 10.55 12.09
C ASP A 209 24.90 10.17 10.80
N ARG A 210 25.78 9.16 10.82
CA ARG A 210 26.50 8.68 9.63
C ARG A 210 25.81 7.48 9.00
N ARG A 211 25.41 6.49 9.80
CA ARG A 211 24.86 5.23 9.28
C ARG A 211 23.40 5.37 8.90
N TRP A 212 22.58 6.07 9.70
CA TRP A 212 21.14 6.11 9.49
C TRP A 212 20.72 6.76 8.16
N PRO A 213 21.23 7.96 7.77
CA PRO A 213 20.85 8.54 6.47
C PRO A 213 21.29 7.69 5.27
N ARG A 214 22.42 6.97 5.41
CA ARG A 214 22.92 6.04 4.38
C ARG A 214 22.02 4.81 4.26
N VAL A 215 21.60 4.23 5.38
CA VAL A 215 20.63 3.13 5.43
C VAL A 215 19.31 3.54 4.78
N GLN A 216 18.78 4.71 5.16
CA GLN A 216 17.52 5.21 4.59
C GLN A 216 17.61 5.36 3.06
N SER A 217 18.69 5.99 2.58
CA SER A 217 18.93 6.19 1.15
C SER A 217 19.13 4.88 0.39
N HIS A 218 19.89 3.94 0.95
CA HIS A 218 20.15 2.63 0.35
C HIS A 218 18.86 1.81 0.20
N LEU A 219 18.07 1.68 1.28
CA LEU A 219 16.82 0.92 1.26
C LEU A 219 15.82 1.53 0.27
N MET A 220 15.69 2.86 0.24
CA MET A 220 14.78 3.54 -0.68
C MET A 220 15.20 3.36 -2.15
N ALA A 221 16.51 3.43 -2.44
CA ALA A 221 17.04 3.22 -3.79
C ALA A 221 16.77 1.81 -4.32
N GLN A 222 16.89 0.79 -3.47
CA GLN A 222 16.67 -0.61 -3.85
C GLN A 222 15.20 -1.05 -3.87
N SER A 223 14.30 -0.21 -3.37
CA SER A 223 12.88 -0.51 -3.35
C SER A 223 12.15 -0.08 -4.62
N SER A 224 12.83 0.68 -5.49
CA SER A 224 12.30 1.10 -6.78
C SER A 224 12.77 0.11 -7.85
N GLY A 225 11.85 -0.61 -8.51
CA GLY A 225 12.17 -1.39 -9.71
C GLY A 225 12.22 -2.91 -9.57
N GLY A 226 11.37 -3.50 -8.72
CA GLY A 226 11.10 -4.95 -8.77
C GLY A 226 12.28 -5.87 -8.39
N LEU A 227 13.29 -5.36 -7.68
CA LEU A 227 14.45 -6.18 -7.27
C LEU A 227 14.02 -7.40 -6.44
N LYS A 228 14.74 -8.50 -6.60
CA LYS A 228 14.54 -9.71 -5.77
C LYS A 228 14.89 -9.41 -4.32
N LEU A 229 14.16 -10.01 -3.37
CA LEU A 229 14.42 -9.81 -1.94
C LEU A 229 15.86 -10.15 -1.57
N LEU A 230 16.39 -11.26 -2.10
CA LEU A 230 17.78 -11.67 -1.90
C LEU A 230 18.78 -10.58 -2.29
N THR A 231 18.56 -9.92 -3.43
CA THR A 231 19.46 -8.87 -3.93
C THR A 231 19.48 -7.67 -2.98
N ILE A 232 18.30 -7.30 -2.45
CA ILE A 232 18.19 -6.21 -1.45
C ILE A 232 18.93 -6.60 -0.17
N ALA A 233 18.66 -7.79 0.36
CA ALA A 233 19.25 -8.22 1.62
C ALA A 233 20.77 -8.43 1.54
N GLN A 234 21.28 -9.02 0.45
CA GLN A 234 22.71 -9.16 0.21
C GLN A 234 23.41 -7.82 -0.03
N GLY A 235 22.77 -6.90 -0.75
CA GLY A 235 23.29 -5.55 -0.94
C GLY A 235 23.39 -4.80 0.39
N PHE A 236 22.36 -4.90 1.23
CA PHE A 236 22.35 -4.30 2.56
C PHE A 236 23.42 -4.91 3.48
N ASP A 237 23.46 -6.25 3.56
CA ASP A 237 24.46 -6.96 4.37
C ASP A 237 25.89 -6.62 3.95
N LYS A 238 26.14 -6.43 2.65
CA LYS A 238 27.45 -6.09 2.11
C LYS A 238 27.86 -4.63 2.36
N ASP A 239 26.91 -3.69 2.26
CA ASP A 239 27.21 -2.25 2.33
C ASP A 239 27.31 -1.73 3.78
N PHE A 240 26.86 -2.52 4.76
CA PHE A 240 26.83 -2.17 6.18
C PHE A 240 27.37 -3.30 7.06
N ASP A 241 28.69 -3.32 7.29
CA ASP A 241 29.40 -4.39 8.02
C ASP A 241 28.94 -4.61 9.47
N ASP A 242 28.27 -3.63 10.07
CA ASP A 242 27.77 -3.69 11.44
C ASP A 242 26.24 -3.85 11.53
N LEU A 243 25.56 -4.08 10.40
CA LEU A 243 24.14 -4.31 10.31
C LEU A 243 23.84 -5.67 9.64
N HIS A 244 23.25 -6.55 10.42
CA HIS A 244 23.04 -7.96 10.08
C HIS A 244 21.55 -8.20 9.77
N PRO A 245 21.12 -8.21 8.50
CA PRO A 245 19.73 -8.43 8.13
C PRO A 245 19.29 -9.88 8.43
N LYS A 246 18.36 -10.07 9.35
CA LYS A 246 17.88 -11.39 9.79
C LYS A 246 16.65 -11.87 9.04
N ARG A 247 15.75 -10.95 8.74
CA ARG A 247 14.55 -11.24 7.96
C ARG A 247 14.13 -10.02 7.18
N LEU A 248 13.93 -10.19 5.88
CA LEU A 248 13.35 -9.18 5.01
C LEU A 248 12.02 -9.68 4.48
N ARG A 249 10.96 -8.93 4.77
CA ARG A 249 9.60 -9.22 4.33
C ARG A 249 9.12 -8.09 3.42
N ARG A 250 8.57 -8.46 2.25
CA ARG A 250 7.90 -7.56 1.31
C ARG A 250 6.44 -7.92 1.17
N ILE A 251 5.56 -6.93 1.31
CA ILE A 251 4.11 -7.11 1.31
C ILE A 251 3.52 -6.25 0.20
N HIS A 252 2.86 -6.88 -0.77
CA HIS A 252 2.12 -6.19 -1.82
C HIS A 252 0.64 -6.11 -1.43
N LEU A 253 0.11 -4.90 -1.42
CA LEU A 253 -1.30 -4.61 -1.12
C LEU A 253 -2.09 -4.46 -2.43
N GLY A 254 -2.37 -5.59 -3.08
CA GLY A 254 -3.09 -5.69 -4.34
C GLY A 254 -2.53 -6.81 -5.22
N PRO A 255 -2.98 -6.93 -6.48
CA PRO A 255 -3.96 -6.06 -7.15
C PRO A 255 -5.39 -6.15 -6.60
N MET A 256 -6.22 -5.17 -6.98
CA MET A 256 -7.65 -5.13 -6.73
C MET A 256 -8.40 -5.50 -8.02
N TYR A 257 -9.06 -6.65 -8.00
CA TYR A 257 -9.97 -7.08 -9.05
C TYR A 257 -11.36 -6.56 -8.76
N SER A 258 -12.04 -6.02 -9.77
CA SER A 258 -13.46 -5.66 -9.68
C SER A 258 -14.17 -5.89 -11.00
N HIS A 259 -15.34 -6.51 -10.94
CA HIS A 259 -16.18 -6.73 -12.12
C HIS A 259 -16.56 -5.41 -12.81
N SER A 260 -16.89 -4.37 -12.02
CA SER A 260 -17.31 -3.08 -12.55
C SER A 260 -16.16 -2.21 -13.09
N PHE A 261 -14.93 -2.40 -12.58
CA PHE A 261 -13.83 -1.46 -12.86
C PHE A 261 -12.66 -2.07 -13.63
N THR A 262 -12.32 -3.34 -13.43
CA THR A 262 -11.12 -3.96 -14.02
C THR A 262 -11.46 -4.86 -15.21
N LEU A 263 -10.50 -5.06 -16.13
CA LEU A 263 -10.65 -5.91 -17.33
C LEU A 263 -9.75 -7.15 -17.31
N GLN A 264 -9.32 -7.57 -16.12
CA GLN A 264 -8.35 -8.66 -16.01
C GLN A 264 -8.97 -9.98 -16.48
N SER A 265 -8.18 -10.81 -17.16
CA SER A 265 -8.57 -12.15 -17.56
C SER A 265 -8.19 -13.17 -16.48
N GLY A 266 -8.83 -14.34 -16.52
CA GLY A 266 -8.51 -15.46 -15.65
C GLY A 266 -9.57 -15.76 -14.59
N PRO A 267 -9.31 -16.76 -13.71
CA PRO A 267 -10.39 -17.41 -12.98
C PRO A 267 -11.09 -16.51 -11.94
N ILE A 268 -10.42 -15.47 -11.44
CA ILE A 268 -11.03 -14.53 -10.48
C ILE A 268 -12.03 -13.59 -11.15
N ALA A 269 -11.77 -13.14 -12.38
CA ALA A 269 -12.68 -12.27 -13.12
C ALA A 269 -14.01 -12.97 -13.40
N ASP A 270 -13.88 -14.23 -13.79
CA ASP A 270 -14.94 -15.22 -13.97
C ASP A 270 -15.79 -15.44 -12.70
N VAL A 271 -15.14 -15.53 -11.54
CA VAL A 271 -15.82 -15.64 -10.23
C VAL A 271 -16.58 -14.36 -9.91
N LEU A 272 -15.97 -13.19 -10.11
CA LEU A 272 -16.58 -11.89 -9.83
C LEU A 272 -17.79 -11.62 -10.74
N ALA A 273 -17.72 -12.03 -12.02
CA ALA A 273 -18.83 -11.95 -12.95
C ALA A 273 -19.99 -12.88 -12.53
N MET A 274 -19.70 -14.12 -12.15
CA MET A 274 -20.71 -15.08 -11.69
C MET A 274 -21.40 -14.65 -10.39
N ALA A 275 -20.66 -14.00 -9.48
CA ALA A 275 -21.15 -13.62 -8.17
C ALA A 275 -22.37 -12.69 -8.21
N ASN A 276 -22.55 -11.93 -9.29
CA ASN A 276 -23.62 -10.92 -9.45
C ASN A 276 -23.80 -10.09 -8.17
N ALA A 277 -22.67 -9.69 -7.57
CA ALA A 277 -22.64 -9.06 -6.26
C ALA A 277 -23.25 -7.66 -6.32
N PRO A 278 -23.90 -7.18 -5.24
CA PRO A 278 -24.35 -5.80 -5.16
C PRO A 278 -23.21 -4.80 -5.38
N GLU A 279 -23.57 -3.59 -5.77
CA GLU A 279 -22.63 -2.49 -5.96
C GLU A 279 -21.70 -2.33 -4.73
N GLY A 280 -20.40 -2.26 -4.99
CA GLY A 280 -19.38 -2.12 -3.94
C GLY A 280 -18.94 -3.44 -3.30
N GLN A 281 -19.57 -4.57 -3.64
CA GLN A 281 -19.18 -5.91 -3.18
C GLN A 281 -18.58 -6.79 -4.29
N ASP A 282 -18.52 -6.29 -5.51
CA ASP A 282 -17.98 -6.97 -6.69
C ASP A 282 -16.46 -6.80 -6.79
N TRP A 283 -15.72 -7.21 -5.76
CA TRP A 283 -14.26 -7.09 -5.72
C TRP A 283 -13.54 -8.24 -5.03
N ALA A 284 -12.26 -8.41 -5.35
CA ALA A 284 -11.33 -9.25 -4.61
C ALA A 284 -9.97 -8.54 -4.60
N LEU A 285 -9.33 -8.44 -3.43
CA LEU A 285 -8.02 -7.86 -3.27
C LEU A 285 -7.01 -8.96 -2.94
N VAL A 286 -5.90 -8.99 -3.67
CA VAL A 286 -4.79 -9.89 -3.36
C VAL A 286 -3.89 -9.25 -2.31
N TRP A 287 -3.43 -10.06 -1.36
CA TRP A 287 -2.40 -9.70 -0.39
C TRP A 287 -1.26 -10.70 -0.53
N THR A 288 -0.11 -10.24 -1.04
CA THR A 288 1.06 -11.11 -1.23
C THR A 288 2.11 -10.80 -0.18
N VAL A 289 2.63 -11.84 0.48
CA VAL A 289 3.75 -11.75 1.43
C VAL A 289 4.91 -12.56 0.88
N GLU A 290 6.04 -11.91 0.69
CA GLU A 290 7.32 -12.52 0.37
C GLU A 290 8.22 -12.40 1.59
N ASP A 291 8.77 -13.51 2.06
CA ASP A 291 9.66 -13.59 3.22
C ASP A 291 11.02 -14.12 2.79
N LEU A 292 12.08 -13.45 3.21
CA LEU A 292 13.46 -13.90 3.13
C LEU A 292 14.05 -13.97 4.54
N VAL A 293 14.62 -15.10 4.93
CA VAL A 293 15.20 -15.32 6.26
C VAL A 293 16.68 -15.70 6.13
N SER A 294 17.51 -15.12 6.99
CA SER A 294 18.92 -15.53 7.17
C SER A 294 18.96 -16.87 7.90
N GLU A 295 19.65 -17.85 7.31
CA GLU A 295 19.82 -19.20 7.85
C GLU A 295 20.96 -19.27 8.85
N ARG A 296 22.08 -18.64 8.51
CA ARG A 296 23.33 -18.68 9.27
C ARG A 296 24.19 -17.48 8.94
N GLU A 297 25.20 -17.26 9.78
CA GLU A 297 26.26 -16.28 9.56
C GLU A 297 27.56 -16.98 9.18
N GLU A 298 28.38 -16.32 8.37
CA GLU A 298 29.73 -16.75 8.04
C GLU A 298 30.72 -15.59 8.22
N SER A 299 31.78 -15.81 8.98
CA SER A 299 32.84 -14.81 9.17
C SER A 299 33.79 -14.82 7.97
N VAL A 300 33.73 -13.77 7.15
CA VAL A 300 34.53 -13.61 5.94
C VAL A 300 35.65 -12.60 6.20
N GLN A 301 36.81 -12.79 5.58
CA GLN A 301 37.87 -11.76 5.60
C GLN A 301 37.40 -10.53 4.85
N ASP A 302 37.50 -9.37 5.50
CA ASP A 302 37.27 -8.07 4.89
C ASP A 302 38.57 -7.26 4.97
N GLY A 303 39.27 -7.13 3.84
CA GLY A 303 40.62 -6.59 3.80
C GLY A 303 41.68 -7.49 4.44
N TRP A 304 42.87 -6.93 4.68
CA TRP A 304 44.05 -7.70 5.13
C TRP A 304 44.05 -8.03 6.62
N PHE A 305 43.25 -7.33 7.44
CA PHE A 305 43.34 -7.40 8.90
C PHE A 305 41.98 -7.47 9.63
N SER A 306 40.85 -7.48 8.92
CA SER A 306 39.51 -7.51 9.53
C SER A 306 38.70 -8.73 9.08
N LYS A 307 37.74 -9.09 9.92
CA LYS A 307 36.69 -10.07 9.62
C LYS A 307 35.34 -9.41 9.81
N VAL A 308 34.39 -9.76 8.96
CA VAL A 308 33.00 -9.32 9.03
C VAL A 308 32.11 -10.55 8.96
N ASP A 309 31.03 -10.54 9.75
CA ASP A 309 30.02 -11.58 9.68
C ASP A 309 29.05 -11.22 8.54
N ARG A 310 28.84 -12.16 7.62
CA ARG A 310 27.90 -12.02 6.50
C ARG A 310 26.77 -13.03 6.62
N GLN A 311 25.58 -12.64 6.21
CA GLN A 311 24.38 -13.46 6.28
C GLN A 311 24.27 -14.39 5.07
N ILE A 312 23.95 -15.65 5.33
CA ILE A 312 23.60 -16.63 4.30
C ILE A 312 22.10 -16.85 4.36
N PHE A 313 21.41 -16.53 3.27
CA PHE A 313 19.95 -16.60 3.19
C PHE A 313 19.47 -17.94 2.62
N THR A 314 18.37 -18.46 3.17
CA THR A 314 17.70 -19.65 2.62
C THR A 314 16.85 -19.24 1.41
N LEU A 315 17.00 -19.96 0.30
CA LEU A 315 16.09 -19.87 -0.85
C LEU A 315 15.21 -21.12 -0.89
N ASP A 316 13.98 -20.98 -1.38
CA ASP A 316 13.08 -22.13 -1.58
C ASP A 316 13.60 -23.01 -2.74
N PRO A 317 14.05 -24.26 -2.48
CA PRO A 317 14.57 -25.15 -3.51
C PRO A 317 13.47 -25.80 -4.37
N PHE A 318 12.22 -25.77 -3.91
CA PHE A 318 11.10 -26.54 -4.48
C PHE A 318 9.98 -25.68 -5.04
N ALA A 319 9.88 -24.40 -4.67
CA ALA A 319 8.98 -23.49 -5.36
C ALA A 319 9.56 -23.12 -6.72
N GLY A 320 8.93 -23.59 -7.81
CA GLY A 320 9.16 -23.10 -9.17
C GLY A 320 8.95 -21.58 -9.37
N ARG A 321 8.64 -20.82 -8.31
CA ARG A 321 8.58 -19.34 -8.22
C ARG A 321 9.57 -18.72 -7.21
N GLY A 322 10.24 -19.51 -6.36
CA GLY A 322 11.24 -19.04 -5.39
C GLY A 322 12.50 -18.52 -6.09
N ALA A 323 12.88 -19.14 -7.20
CA ALA A 323 13.96 -18.68 -8.07
C ALA A 323 13.68 -17.31 -8.72
N ASP A 324 12.41 -17.00 -9.00
CA ASP A 324 12.00 -15.74 -9.65
C ASP A 324 11.86 -14.58 -8.65
N THR A 325 11.41 -14.85 -7.42
CA THR A 325 11.21 -13.83 -6.37
C THR A 325 12.45 -13.59 -5.51
N GLY A 326 13.34 -14.58 -5.40
CA GLY A 326 14.49 -14.55 -4.49
C GLY A 326 14.07 -14.48 -3.02
N ALA A 327 12.95 -15.12 -2.67
CA ALA A 327 12.40 -15.20 -1.33
C ALA A 327 12.50 -16.65 -0.78
N THR A 328 12.59 -16.79 0.54
CA THR A 328 12.50 -18.08 1.24
C THR A 328 11.08 -18.65 1.18
N ARG A 329 10.05 -17.79 1.20
CA ARG A 329 8.64 -18.17 1.12
C ARG A 329 7.83 -17.09 0.45
N THR A 330 6.88 -17.47 -0.40
CA THR A 330 5.84 -16.57 -0.92
C THR A 330 4.48 -17.11 -0.54
N GLU A 331 3.64 -16.25 0.04
CA GLU A 331 2.25 -16.59 0.32
C GLU A 331 1.31 -15.58 -0.31
N ARG A 332 0.25 -16.08 -0.95
CA ARG A 332 -0.82 -15.26 -1.51
C ARG A 332 -2.09 -15.50 -0.72
N MET A 333 -2.74 -14.41 -0.37
CA MET A 333 -4.02 -14.38 0.33
C MET A 333 -4.97 -13.51 -0.46
N ILE A 334 -6.27 -13.74 -0.30
CA ILE A 334 -7.31 -12.96 -0.98
C ILE A 334 -8.30 -12.46 0.05
N VAL A 335 -8.62 -11.17 -0.04
CA VAL A 335 -9.69 -10.53 0.71
C VAL A 335 -10.84 -10.31 -0.25
N LEU A 336 -12.04 -10.78 0.08
CA LEU A 336 -13.20 -10.66 -0.81
C LEU A 336 -14.51 -10.65 -0.02
N PRO A 337 -15.57 -9.99 -0.50
CA PRO A 337 -16.89 -10.06 0.12
C PRO A 337 -17.52 -11.46 0.03
N GLU A 338 -18.55 -11.68 0.84
CA GLU A 338 -19.26 -12.95 0.95
C GLU A 338 -19.81 -13.46 -0.40
N ARG A 339 -20.39 -12.59 -1.23
CA ARG A 339 -20.96 -12.97 -2.53
C ARG A 339 -19.90 -13.50 -3.51
N PRO A 340 -18.79 -12.79 -3.78
CA PRO A 340 -17.65 -13.36 -4.51
C PRO A 340 -17.11 -14.66 -3.92
N PHE A 341 -17.06 -14.79 -2.60
CA PHE A 341 -16.61 -16.03 -1.96
C PHE A 341 -17.54 -17.21 -2.23
N GLN A 342 -18.86 -17.02 -2.18
CA GLN A 342 -19.83 -18.06 -2.53
C GLN A 342 -19.62 -18.55 -3.97
N ALA A 343 -19.49 -17.63 -4.94
CA ALA A 343 -19.19 -17.98 -6.33
C ALA A 343 -17.83 -18.69 -6.48
N LEU A 344 -16.82 -18.30 -5.71
CA LEU A 344 -15.51 -18.96 -5.70
C LEU A 344 -15.62 -20.42 -5.26
N VAL A 345 -16.39 -20.68 -4.19
CA VAL A 345 -16.61 -22.04 -3.64
C VAL A 345 -17.43 -22.91 -4.59
N GLU A 346 -18.41 -22.33 -5.28
CA GLU A 346 -19.22 -23.04 -6.28
C GLU A 346 -18.40 -23.39 -7.52
N LYS A 347 -17.64 -22.42 -8.07
CA LYS A 347 -16.88 -22.59 -9.31
C LYS A 347 -15.61 -23.41 -9.15
N LYS A 348 -14.99 -23.39 -7.96
CA LYS A 348 -13.72 -24.09 -7.62
C LYS A 348 -12.63 -23.92 -8.70
N PRO A 349 -12.30 -22.68 -9.11
CA PRO A 349 -11.30 -22.47 -10.14
C PRO A 349 -9.91 -23.00 -9.72
N PRO A 350 -9.10 -23.47 -10.69
CA PRO A 350 -7.73 -23.91 -10.41
C PRO A 350 -6.88 -22.77 -9.84
N GLY A 351 -5.97 -23.10 -8.92
CA GLY A 351 -5.05 -22.14 -8.31
C GLY A 351 -5.58 -21.43 -7.05
N PHE A 352 -6.81 -21.71 -6.62
CA PHE A 352 -7.40 -21.12 -5.42
C PHE A 352 -7.49 -22.07 -4.23
N ALA A 353 -7.23 -23.37 -4.39
CA ALA A 353 -7.37 -24.35 -3.31
C ALA A 353 -6.51 -24.01 -2.08
N ASP A 354 -5.21 -23.73 -2.29
CA ASP A 354 -4.25 -23.46 -1.21
C ASP A 354 -4.12 -21.97 -0.84
N VAL A 355 -4.88 -21.10 -1.51
CA VAL A 355 -4.86 -19.66 -1.26
C VAL A 355 -5.66 -19.36 -0.01
N ARG A 356 -5.12 -18.59 0.92
CA ARG A 356 -5.90 -18.19 2.10
C ARG A 356 -6.96 -17.14 1.74
N LYS A 357 -8.16 -17.27 2.27
CA LYS A 357 -9.26 -16.31 2.04
C LYS A 357 -9.66 -15.60 3.32
N PHE A 358 -9.84 -14.28 3.23
CA PHE A 358 -10.46 -13.44 4.24
C PHE A 358 -11.79 -12.92 3.68
N VAL A 359 -12.88 -13.50 4.18
CA VAL A 359 -14.23 -13.20 3.72
C VAL A 359 -14.80 -12.04 4.52
N VAL A 360 -15.20 -10.98 3.83
CA VAL A 360 -15.89 -9.83 4.43
C VAL A 360 -17.38 -10.12 4.46
N GLY A 361 -17.90 -10.42 5.65
CA GLY A 361 -19.32 -10.64 5.91
C GLY A 361 -20.07 -9.38 6.33
N ALA A 362 -21.35 -9.55 6.67
CA ALA A 362 -22.21 -8.48 7.15
C ALA A 362 -21.60 -7.70 8.33
N GLY A 363 -21.80 -6.38 8.35
CA GLY A 363 -21.24 -5.49 9.38
C GLY A 363 -19.71 -5.35 9.34
N GLY A 364 -19.05 -5.83 8.29
CA GLY A 364 -17.59 -5.79 8.15
C GLY A 364 -16.85 -6.82 9.00
N ARG A 365 -17.54 -7.86 9.48
CA ARG A 365 -16.92 -9.00 10.17
C ARG A 365 -16.05 -9.77 9.20
N LEU A 366 -14.81 -10.04 9.61
CA LEU A 366 -13.87 -10.84 8.83
C LEU A 366 -13.98 -12.31 9.25
N ILE A 367 -14.04 -13.21 8.28
CA ILE A 367 -14.00 -14.66 8.49
C ILE A 367 -12.79 -15.20 7.72
N SER A 368 -11.84 -15.82 8.40
CA SER A 368 -10.71 -16.47 7.74
C SER A 368 -11.06 -17.91 7.39
N THR A 369 -10.73 -18.34 6.16
CA THR A 369 -10.84 -19.73 5.73
C THR A 369 -9.68 -20.10 4.81
N ARG A 370 -9.33 -21.39 4.80
CA ARG A 370 -8.52 -21.97 3.74
C ARG A 370 -9.41 -22.52 2.65
#